data_AF-A0A0H2RY38-F1
#
_entry.id   AF-A0A0H2RY38-F1
#
_cell.length_a   1.000
_cell.length_b   1.000
_cell.length_c   1.000
_cell.angle_alpha   90.00
_cell.angle_beta   90.00
_cell.angle_gamma   90.00
#
_symmetry.space_group_name_H-M   'P 1'
#
loop_
_entity.id
_entity.type
_entity.pdbx_description
1 polymer ?
#
loop_
_entity_poly.entity_id
_entity_poly.type
_entity_poly.pdbx_seq_one_letter_code
_entity_poly.pdbx_strand_id
1 'polypeptide(L)'
;MSPPSSLSSAERYTVVVRDEEFTLSRSQLEFDSPNYFTALFFGDFAEGEHKLTTIHVDRNPTLFAIIIEYLSGYPLSLPIAPKALPRTMDTRTAMLALADDAAFYGLDKLHSLITSPSKPNIDFSWTGFSGQVVSFDDVLRGSLPDSVSYTTSGLCSFDDGGSIKPVIIFARNMALRLVGNPNLDKSGRPGPDPRSSNSSSDDDEPTASYRLLLTRAARIQLERQPRRYSCSLAFEFDDDDKPNPSHQALRVSALPETRIRVDDGLGGDRNSQTCRLEQFAGCWRARRVPFHPVFDVPSDDKEAELIFDRAFPRPFEDAARRTDLDRTEFTLWADELLFVITGRGFIAGTLQLRVKLLDVRARTRASVFDSLRPPYLVD
;
A
#
# COMPACT_ATOMS: atom_id res chain seq x y z
N MET A 1 -0.54 22.27 63.04
CA MET A 1 -1.11 21.42 61.97
C MET A 1 -1.71 22.36 60.95
N SER A 2 -0.99 22.59 59.85
CA SER A 2 -1.48 23.37 58.71
C SER A 2 -2.36 22.48 57.83
N PRO A 3 -3.41 23.01 57.19
CA PRO A 3 -4.27 22.20 56.33
C PRO A 3 -3.53 21.82 55.05
N PRO A 4 -3.84 20.66 54.45
CA PRO A 4 -3.27 20.26 53.17
C PRO A 4 -3.75 21.20 52.06
N SER A 5 -2.76 21.69 51.30
CA SER A 5 -2.90 22.56 50.14
C SER A 5 -3.90 22.02 49.13
N SER A 6 -4.81 22.91 48.72
CA SER A 6 -5.64 22.89 47.51
C SER A 6 -5.48 21.69 46.58
N LEU A 7 -6.56 20.91 46.45
CA LEU A 7 -6.88 20.17 45.24
C LEU A 7 -6.67 21.10 44.03
N SER A 8 -5.63 20.86 43.25
CA SER A 8 -5.36 21.57 42.00
C SER A 8 -6.62 21.48 41.14
N SER A 9 -7.23 22.63 40.83
CA SER A 9 -8.23 22.71 39.76
C SER A 9 -7.63 22.04 38.54
N ALA A 10 -8.27 20.97 38.05
CA ALA A 10 -7.84 20.28 36.84
C ALA A 10 -7.65 21.34 35.75
N GLU A 11 -6.41 21.55 35.35
CA GLU A 11 -6.05 22.62 34.45
C GLU A 11 -6.64 22.34 33.07
N ARG A 12 -7.45 23.28 32.58
CA ARG A 12 -8.20 23.16 31.33
C ARG A 12 -7.63 24.11 30.30
N TYR A 13 -7.50 23.59 29.09
CA TYR A 13 -7.00 24.29 27.93
C TYR A 13 -8.11 24.33 26.88
N THR A 14 -8.33 25.49 26.29
CA THR A 14 -9.37 25.69 25.28
C THR A 14 -8.73 25.82 23.90
N VAL A 15 -9.18 25.02 22.96
CA VAL A 15 -8.81 25.11 21.55
C VAL A 15 -10.06 25.51 20.78
N VAL A 16 -10.05 26.70 20.20
CA VAL A 16 -11.15 27.20 19.38
C VAL A 16 -10.82 26.90 17.92
N VAL A 17 -11.58 26.00 17.30
CA VAL A 17 -11.42 25.64 15.89
C VAL A 17 -12.53 26.29 15.10
N ARG A 18 -12.19 27.36 14.36
CA ARG A 18 -13.14 28.32 13.78
C ARG A 18 -14.10 28.88 14.84
N ASP A 19 -15.35 28.44 14.84
CA ASP A 19 -16.40 28.91 15.75
C ASP A 19 -16.78 27.85 16.81
N GLU A 20 -16.06 26.73 16.89
CA GLU A 20 -16.33 25.67 17.86
C GLU A 20 -15.22 25.59 18.93
N GLU A 21 -15.62 25.53 20.19
CA GLU A 21 -14.70 25.46 21.33
C GLU A 21 -14.55 24.03 21.85
N PHE A 22 -13.30 23.59 21.99
CA PHE A 22 -12.93 22.28 22.54
C PHE A 22 -12.13 22.48 23.82
N THR A 23 -12.58 21.87 24.91
CA THR A 23 -11.89 21.93 26.20
C THR A 23 -11.14 20.62 26.47
N LEU A 24 -9.83 20.73 26.67
CA LEU A 24 -8.91 19.62 26.82
C LEU A 24 -8.17 19.69 28.17
N SER A 25 -7.84 18.53 28.71
CA SER A 25 -6.92 18.40 29.83
C SER A 25 -5.47 18.36 29.34
N ARG A 26 -4.53 18.64 30.26
CA ARG A 26 -3.10 18.47 30.01
C ARG A 26 -2.75 17.07 29.49
N SER A 27 -3.32 16.03 30.11
CA SER A 27 -3.03 14.64 29.74
C SER A 27 -3.48 14.29 28.32
N GLN A 28 -4.60 14.87 27.84
CA GLN A 28 -5.05 14.70 26.46
C GLN A 28 -4.08 15.36 25.48
N LEU A 29 -3.61 16.56 25.79
CA LEU A 29 -2.65 17.28 24.95
C LEU A 29 -1.28 16.57 24.87
N GLU A 30 -0.85 15.91 25.94
CA GLU A 30 0.43 15.18 26.02
C GLU A 30 0.39 13.77 25.42
N PHE A 31 -0.79 13.23 25.07
CA PHE A 31 -0.99 11.85 24.61
C PHE A 31 -0.11 11.46 23.41
N ASP A 32 -0.06 12.33 22.41
CA ASP A 32 0.79 12.21 21.22
C ASP A 32 1.82 13.33 21.19
N SER A 33 2.55 13.47 22.30
CA SER A 33 3.65 14.43 22.41
C SER A 33 4.96 13.89 21.80
N PRO A 34 5.84 14.78 21.29
CA PRO A 34 5.66 16.23 21.16
C PRO A 34 4.70 16.60 20.01
N ASN A 35 3.90 17.64 20.21
CA ASN A 35 2.96 18.16 19.20
C ASN A 35 2.75 19.68 19.32
N TYR A 36 2.02 20.25 18.37
CA TYR A 36 1.69 21.67 18.28
C TYR A 36 1.10 22.23 19.58
N PHE A 37 0.18 21.51 20.22
CA PHE A 37 -0.45 21.96 21.47
C PHE A 37 0.53 21.96 22.63
N THR A 38 1.35 20.91 22.76
CA THR A 38 2.36 20.87 23.82
C THR A 38 3.41 21.97 23.66
N ALA A 39 3.78 22.32 22.43
CA ALA A 39 4.70 23.41 22.15
C ALA A 39 4.12 24.79 22.53
N LEU A 40 2.84 25.02 22.26
CA LEU A 40 2.18 26.31 22.58
C LEU A 40 1.81 26.45 24.06
N PHE A 41 1.27 25.41 24.68
CA PHE A 41 0.77 25.47 26.05
C PHE A 41 1.85 25.22 27.10
N PHE A 42 2.89 24.44 26.78
CA PHE A 42 3.92 24.00 27.73
C PHE A 42 5.36 24.35 27.34
N GLY A 43 5.60 24.89 26.15
CA GLY A 43 6.95 25.27 25.69
C GLY A 43 7.45 26.59 26.27
N ASP A 44 8.70 26.91 25.98
CA ASP A 44 9.41 28.11 26.49
C ASP A 44 8.76 29.45 26.10
N PHE A 45 7.84 29.43 25.12
CA PHE A 45 7.01 30.60 24.77
C PHE A 45 5.94 30.93 25.82
N ALA A 46 5.70 30.04 26.80
CA ALA A 46 4.78 30.26 27.91
C ALA A 46 5.38 31.07 29.08
N GLU A 47 6.66 31.47 29.01
CA GLU A 47 7.39 32.13 30.12
C GLU A 47 7.08 33.62 30.35
N GLY A 48 6.20 34.25 29.57
CA GLY A 48 5.85 35.67 29.75
C GLY A 48 4.48 35.88 30.39
N GLU A 49 4.38 35.92 31.73
CA GLU A 49 3.24 36.38 32.61
C GLU A 49 1.79 35.95 32.29
N HIS A 50 1.52 35.36 31.13
CA HIS A 50 0.23 35.00 30.59
C HIS A 50 0.33 33.57 30.09
N LYS A 51 0.11 32.61 31.00
CA LYS A 51 -0.10 31.22 30.63
C LYS A 51 -1.24 31.18 29.61
N LEU A 52 -0.92 30.83 28.37
CA LEU A 52 -1.91 30.76 27.30
C LEU A 52 -2.87 29.62 27.67
N THR A 53 -4.14 29.94 27.94
CA THR A 53 -5.17 28.91 28.22
C THR A 53 -6.06 28.67 27.02
N THR A 54 -6.00 29.54 26.00
CA THR A 54 -6.87 29.50 24.84
C THR A 54 -6.07 29.73 23.56
N ILE A 55 -6.28 28.89 22.54
CA ILE A 55 -5.71 29.07 21.20
C ILE A 55 -6.80 29.03 20.14
N HIS A 56 -6.57 29.71 19.02
CA HIS A 56 -7.47 29.72 17.88
C HIS A 56 -6.81 29.07 16.67
N VAL A 57 -7.55 28.22 15.97
CA VAL A 57 -7.08 27.46 14.80
C VAL A 57 -8.14 27.51 13.70
N ASP A 58 -7.74 27.84 12.47
CA ASP A 58 -8.65 27.82 11.31
C ASP A 58 -8.57 26.47 10.58
N ARG A 59 -9.20 25.45 11.15
CA ARG A 59 -9.29 24.08 10.60
C ARG A 59 -10.74 23.57 10.64
N ASN A 60 -10.97 22.36 10.14
CA ASN A 60 -12.32 21.79 10.14
C ASN A 60 -12.70 21.29 11.55
N PRO A 61 -13.72 21.86 12.21
CA PRO A 61 -14.05 21.48 13.59
C PRO A 61 -14.58 20.05 13.71
N THR A 62 -15.29 19.55 12.69
CA THR A 62 -15.78 18.16 12.67
C THR A 62 -14.64 17.14 12.58
N LEU A 63 -13.61 17.41 11.78
CA LEU A 63 -12.40 16.57 11.76
C LEU A 63 -11.62 16.69 13.05
N PHE A 64 -11.57 17.89 13.63
CA PHE A 64 -10.92 18.10 14.91
C PHE A 64 -11.59 17.31 16.04
N ALA A 65 -12.92 17.17 16.04
CA ALA A 65 -13.63 16.30 17.00
C ALA A 65 -13.12 14.85 16.96
N ILE A 66 -12.78 14.31 15.78
CA ILE A 66 -12.17 12.98 15.64
C ILE A 66 -10.77 12.95 16.28
N ILE A 67 -9.99 14.03 16.11
CA ILE A 67 -8.68 14.18 16.75
C ILE A 67 -8.81 14.22 18.28
N ILE A 68 -9.86 14.85 18.82
CA ILE A 68 -10.14 14.87 20.26
C ILE A 68 -10.39 13.46 20.80
N GLU A 69 -11.17 12.63 20.10
CA GLU A 69 -11.39 11.23 20.48
C GLU A 69 -10.08 10.45 20.53
N TYR A 70 -9.21 10.67 19.53
CA TYR A 70 -7.86 10.10 19.50
C TYR A 70 -6.99 10.56 20.68
N LEU A 71 -6.93 11.87 20.96
CA LEU A 71 -6.17 12.44 22.08
C LEU A 71 -6.73 12.00 23.45
N SER A 72 -8.00 11.60 23.48
CA SER A 72 -8.64 10.99 24.65
C SER A 72 -8.30 9.51 24.83
N GLY A 73 -7.53 8.92 23.90
CA GLY A 73 -7.07 7.55 23.94
C GLY A 73 -8.04 6.53 23.32
N TYR A 74 -9.11 6.98 22.65
CA TYR A 74 -10.01 6.05 21.97
C TYR A 74 -9.36 5.47 20.71
N PRO A 75 -9.50 4.16 20.46
CA PRO A 75 -9.00 3.56 19.23
C PRO A 75 -9.81 4.10 18.05
N LEU A 76 -9.13 4.75 17.10
CA LEU A 76 -9.76 5.13 15.84
C LEU A 76 -9.99 3.88 14.99
N SER A 77 -11.26 3.57 14.72
CA SER A 77 -11.63 2.56 13.73
C SER A 77 -11.44 3.16 12.33
N LEU A 78 -10.48 2.59 11.60
CA LEU A 78 -10.20 2.96 10.21
C LEU A 78 -10.73 1.87 9.25
N PRO A 79 -11.44 2.24 8.18
CA PRO A 79 -11.87 3.59 7.81
C PRO A 79 -12.95 4.16 8.75
N ILE A 80 -12.97 5.48 8.92
CA ILE A 80 -13.94 6.16 9.79
C ILE A 80 -15.35 5.98 9.23
N ALA A 81 -16.30 5.65 10.12
CA ALA A 81 -17.69 5.47 9.74
C ALA A 81 -18.24 6.75 9.06
N PRO A 82 -18.92 6.64 7.90
CA PRO A 82 -19.41 7.80 7.14
C PRO A 82 -20.29 8.77 7.95
N LYS A 83 -20.97 8.26 8.99
CA LYS A 83 -21.83 9.06 9.89
C LYS A 83 -21.06 10.04 10.77
N ALA A 84 -19.78 9.78 11.02
CA ALA A 84 -18.92 10.63 11.84
C ALA A 84 -18.21 11.72 11.01
N LEU A 85 -18.38 11.70 9.69
CA LEU A 85 -17.70 12.61 8.78
C LEU A 85 -18.54 13.86 8.48
N PRO A 86 -17.90 14.99 8.11
CA PRO A 86 -18.61 16.15 7.60
C PRO A 86 -19.49 15.76 6.40
N ARG A 87 -20.72 16.27 6.33
CA ARG A 87 -21.64 15.99 5.20
C ARG A 87 -21.09 16.43 3.84
N THR A 88 -20.09 17.30 3.83
CA THR A 88 -19.44 17.85 2.64
C THR A 88 -18.27 16.99 2.14
N MET A 89 -17.90 15.93 2.85
CA MET A 89 -16.74 15.09 2.51
C MET A 89 -17.15 13.61 2.41
N ASP A 90 -16.61 12.92 1.41
CA ASP A 90 -16.63 11.46 1.39
C ASP A 90 -15.56 10.89 2.33
N THR A 91 -15.62 9.59 2.60
CA THR A 91 -14.67 8.90 3.49
C THR A 91 -13.22 9.13 3.09
N ARG A 92 -12.95 9.13 1.78
CA ARG A 92 -11.60 9.28 1.28
C ARG A 92 -11.04 10.68 1.52
N THR A 93 -11.80 11.71 1.13
CA THR A 93 -11.42 13.11 1.30
C THR A 93 -11.25 13.43 2.78
N ALA A 94 -12.14 12.90 3.63
CA ALA A 94 -12.01 13.05 5.07
C ALA A 94 -10.74 12.39 5.62
N MET A 95 -10.37 11.19 5.15
CA MET A 95 -9.14 10.52 5.58
C MET A 95 -7.88 11.28 5.16
N LEU A 96 -7.86 11.84 3.94
CA LEU A 96 -6.75 12.69 3.48
C LEU A 96 -6.66 13.99 4.30
N ALA A 97 -7.78 14.68 4.49
CA ALA A 97 -7.83 15.89 5.30
C ALA A 97 -7.44 15.64 6.76
N LEU A 98 -7.84 14.50 7.33
CA LEU A 98 -7.45 14.11 8.68
C LEU A 98 -5.95 13.79 8.78
N ALA A 99 -5.35 13.19 7.76
CA ALA A 99 -3.90 13.02 7.69
C ALA A 99 -3.19 14.38 7.64
N ASP A 100 -3.65 15.30 6.79
CA ASP A 100 -3.09 16.65 6.68
C ASP A 100 -3.21 17.42 8.00
N ASP A 101 -4.34 17.31 8.69
CA ASP A 101 -4.55 17.94 10.00
C ASP A 101 -3.66 17.28 11.07
N ALA A 102 -3.52 15.94 11.09
CA ALA A 102 -2.61 15.25 12.00
C ALA A 102 -1.15 15.70 11.80
N ALA A 103 -0.71 15.84 10.55
CA ALA A 103 0.61 16.38 10.22
C ALA A 103 0.76 17.84 10.65
N PHE A 104 -0.26 18.69 10.43
CA PHE A 104 -0.26 20.09 10.86
C PHE A 104 -0.11 20.24 12.37
N TYR A 105 -0.82 19.42 13.15
CA TYR A 105 -0.73 19.44 14.61
C TYR A 105 0.52 18.72 15.15
N GLY A 106 1.33 18.09 14.30
CA GLY A 106 2.49 17.29 14.73
C GLY A 106 2.08 16.07 15.55
N LEU A 107 0.93 15.46 15.24
CA LEU A 107 0.44 14.24 15.88
C LEU A 107 1.02 13.03 15.13
N ASP A 108 2.31 12.75 15.36
CA ASP A 108 3.07 11.79 14.57
C ASP A 108 2.51 10.38 14.65
N LYS A 109 2.01 9.94 15.82
CA LYS A 109 1.41 8.60 15.95
C LYS A 109 0.06 8.55 15.26
N LEU A 110 -0.77 9.60 15.33
CA LEU A 110 -2.03 9.66 14.60
C LEU A 110 -1.80 9.68 13.08
N HIS A 111 -0.90 10.55 12.62
CA HIS A 111 -0.52 10.64 11.22
C HIS A 111 -0.02 9.29 10.74
N SER A 112 0.85 8.64 11.52
CA SER A 112 1.31 7.28 11.23
C SER A 112 0.16 6.28 11.21
N LEU A 113 -0.80 6.32 12.14
CA LEU A 113 -1.94 5.40 12.17
C LEU A 113 -2.81 5.51 10.91
N ILE A 114 -3.05 6.73 10.44
CA ILE A 114 -3.85 7.01 9.23
C ILE A 114 -3.07 6.64 7.96
N THR A 115 -1.78 6.97 7.93
CA THR A 115 -0.91 6.76 6.76
C THR A 115 -0.22 5.40 6.75
N SER A 116 -0.35 4.60 7.81
CA SER A 116 0.10 3.22 7.84
C SER A 116 -0.90 2.31 7.12
N PRO A 117 -0.41 1.23 6.50
CA PRO A 117 -1.28 0.13 6.07
C PRO A 117 -2.15 -0.36 7.22
N SER A 118 -3.40 -0.70 6.91
CA SER A 118 -4.05 -1.72 7.72
C SER A 118 -3.23 -3.02 7.57
N LYS A 119 -2.90 -3.66 8.69
CA LYS A 119 -2.29 -5.00 8.62
C LYS A 119 -3.24 -5.87 7.80
N PRO A 120 -2.76 -6.55 6.75
CA PRO A 120 -3.63 -7.43 5.98
C PRO A 120 -4.33 -8.40 6.92
N ASN A 121 -5.63 -8.60 6.69
CA ASN A 121 -6.40 -9.64 7.37
C ASN A 121 -6.07 -11.01 6.77
N ILE A 122 -4.78 -11.34 6.80
CA ILE A 122 -4.26 -12.64 6.42
C ILE A 122 -3.75 -13.25 7.71
N ASP A 123 -4.32 -14.40 8.07
CA ASP A 123 -3.82 -15.19 9.18
C ASP A 123 -2.47 -15.79 8.79
N PHE A 124 -1.39 -15.07 9.13
CA PHE A 124 -0.03 -15.50 8.84
C PHE A 124 0.50 -16.56 9.80
N SER A 125 -0.29 -17.01 10.79
CA SER A 125 0.18 -17.93 11.82
C SER A 125 0.72 -19.26 11.24
N TRP A 126 0.26 -19.67 10.06
CA TRP A 126 0.72 -20.89 9.37
C TRP A 126 1.87 -20.67 8.38
N THR A 127 2.16 -19.43 8.00
CA THR A 127 3.08 -19.10 6.88
C THR A 127 4.54 -18.95 7.30
N GLY A 128 4.83 -18.93 8.61
CA GLY A 128 6.19 -18.81 9.13
C GLY A 128 6.82 -17.41 9.01
N PHE A 129 6.04 -16.35 8.75
CA PHE A 129 6.51 -14.96 8.75
C PHE A 129 6.71 -14.42 10.17
N SER A 130 7.54 -13.38 10.33
CA SER A 130 7.88 -12.79 11.63
C SER A 130 6.75 -12.02 12.32
N GLY A 131 5.61 -11.82 11.63
CA GLY A 131 4.54 -10.94 12.09
C GLY A 131 4.87 -9.45 12.02
N GLN A 132 6.15 -9.11 11.78
CA GLN A 132 6.63 -7.75 11.54
C GLN A 132 6.29 -7.32 10.11
N VAL A 133 5.91 -6.05 9.98
CA VAL A 133 5.64 -5.40 8.70
C VAL A 133 6.57 -4.19 8.60
N VAL A 134 7.26 -4.04 7.48
CA VAL A 134 8.10 -2.87 7.18
C VAL A 134 7.59 -2.16 5.94
N SER A 135 7.73 -0.83 5.88
CA SER A 135 7.37 -0.10 4.67
C SER A 135 8.43 -0.31 3.59
N PHE A 136 8.01 -0.31 2.33
CA PHE A 136 8.94 -0.40 1.20
C PHE A 136 9.83 0.84 1.12
N ASP A 137 9.35 2.00 1.55
CA ASP A 137 10.17 3.20 1.67
C ASP A 137 11.32 3.03 2.67
N ASP A 138 11.08 2.35 3.79
CA ASP A 138 12.13 2.04 4.77
C ASP A 138 13.14 1.04 4.19
N VAL A 139 12.65 0.05 3.43
CA VAL A 139 13.51 -0.85 2.65
C VAL A 139 14.36 -0.06 1.65
N LEU A 140 13.78 0.89 0.90
CA LEU A 140 14.49 1.72 -0.08
C LEU A 140 15.55 2.62 0.59
N ARG A 141 15.21 3.23 1.73
CA ARG A 141 16.10 4.11 2.49
C ARG A 141 17.13 3.34 3.32
N GLY A 142 16.94 2.04 3.52
CA GLY A 142 17.76 1.22 4.42
C GLY A 142 17.54 1.58 5.89
N SER A 143 16.37 2.13 6.21
CA SER A 143 15.93 2.52 7.56
C SER A 143 15.13 1.39 8.21
N LEU A 144 15.69 0.18 8.17
CA LEU A 144 15.04 -1.01 8.70
C LEU A 144 15.18 -1.07 10.23
N PRO A 145 14.20 -1.66 10.94
CA PRO A 145 14.35 -1.97 12.37
C PRO A 145 15.58 -2.84 12.63
N ASP A 146 16.21 -2.72 13.81
CA ASP A 146 17.41 -3.50 14.17
C ASP A 146 17.20 -5.01 14.11
N SER A 147 15.95 -5.45 14.34
CA SER A 147 15.56 -6.86 14.22
C SER A 147 15.48 -7.34 12.77
N VAL A 148 15.58 -6.48 11.76
CA VAL A 148 15.36 -6.82 10.34
C VAL A 148 16.64 -6.65 9.53
N SER A 149 17.07 -7.69 8.83
CA SER A 149 18.20 -7.57 7.90
C SER A 149 18.10 -8.53 6.70
N TYR A 150 18.93 -8.28 5.69
CA TYR A 150 19.10 -9.19 4.57
C TYR A 150 19.92 -10.42 4.98
N THR A 151 19.38 -11.60 4.71
CA THR A 151 19.99 -12.91 4.89
C THR A 151 20.10 -13.64 3.56
N THR A 152 20.69 -14.84 3.55
CA THR A 152 20.69 -15.73 2.38
C THR A 152 19.28 -16.12 1.91
N SER A 153 18.30 -16.04 2.81
CA SER A 153 16.89 -16.34 2.53
C SER A 153 16.09 -15.11 2.07
N GLY A 154 16.71 -13.93 2.01
CA GLY A 154 16.05 -12.66 1.67
C GLY A 154 15.93 -11.72 2.87
N LEU A 155 14.91 -10.87 2.89
CA LEU A 155 14.71 -9.92 3.99
C LEU A 155 13.97 -10.60 5.16
N CYS A 156 14.61 -10.69 6.32
CA CYS A 156 14.11 -11.46 7.45
C CYS A 156 14.23 -10.70 8.77
N SER A 157 13.38 -11.07 9.74
CA SER A 157 13.47 -10.67 11.14
C SER A 157 14.21 -11.73 11.93
N PHE A 158 14.95 -11.27 12.93
CA PHE A 158 15.52 -12.08 14.01
C PHE A 158 14.68 -11.79 15.25
N ASP A 159 13.66 -12.62 15.48
CA ASP A 159 12.91 -12.56 16.73
C ASP A 159 13.81 -13.06 17.88
N ASP A 160 13.55 -12.64 19.12
CA ASP A 160 14.34 -13.02 20.32
C ASP A 160 14.46 -14.54 20.52
N GLY A 161 13.59 -15.34 19.90
CA GLY A 161 13.64 -16.80 19.89
C GLY A 161 14.66 -17.42 18.93
N GLY A 162 15.49 -16.63 18.23
CA GLY A 162 16.52 -17.11 17.30
C GLY A 162 16.00 -17.66 15.96
N SER A 163 14.69 -17.63 15.74
CA SER A 163 14.09 -18.04 14.46
C SER A 163 14.20 -16.91 13.43
N ILE A 164 14.85 -17.19 12.31
CA ILE A 164 14.89 -16.28 11.16
C ILE A 164 13.61 -16.46 10.35
N LYS A 165 12.79 -15.41 10.26
CA LYS A 165 11.51 -15.45 9.55
C LYS A 165 11.41 -14.33 8.53
N PRO A 166 10.83 -14.55 7.34
CA PRO A 166 10.69 -13.48 6.36
C PRO A 166 9.75 -12.38 6.88
N VAL A 167 10.08 -11.14 6.52
CA VAL A 167 9.33 -9.94 6.92
C VAL A 167 8.38 -9.55 5.79
N ILE A 168 7.16 -9.15 6.16
CA ILE A 168 6.19 -8.63 5.20
C ILE A 168 6.55 -7.20 4.87
N ILE A 169 6.67 -6.90 3.59
CA ILE A 169 6.94 -5.56 3.08
C ILE A 169 5.64 -4.99 2.54
N PHE A 170 5.37 -3.76 2.94
CA PHE A 170 4.20 -3.02 2.53
C PHE A 170 4.56 -1.86 1.62
N ALA A 171 3.87 -1.69 0.49
CA ALA A 171 4.03 -0.53 -0.37
C ALA A 171 2.67 0.08 -0.75
N ARG A 172 2.66 1.39 -1.03
CA ARG A 172 1.48 2.12 -1.51
C ARG A 172 1.72 2.78 -2.85
N ASN A 173 0.63 3.02 -3.56
CA ASN A 173 0.61 3.86 -4.76
C ASN A 173 1.64 3.40 -5.82
N MET A 174 1.73 2.10 -6.01
CA MET A 174 2.67 1.49 -6.94
C MET A 174 1.93 1.02 -8.18
N ALA A 175 2.49 1.29 -9.35
CA ALA A 175 1.97 0.71 -10.58
C ALA A 175 2.47 -0.75 -10.70
N LEU A 176 1.52 -1.69 -10.68
CA LEU A 176 1.75 -3.10 -10.93
C LEU A 176 1.38 -3.40 -12.38
N ARG A 177 2.40 -3.68 -13.21
CA ARG A 177 2.21 -4.07 -14.60
C ARG A 177 2.12 -5.59 -14.71
N LEU A 178 1.06 -6.06 -15.34
CA LEU A 178 0.87 -7.43 -15.76
C LEU A 178 1.29 -7.56 -17.22
N VAL A 179 2.23 -8.45 -17.51
CA VAL A 179 2.74 -8.71 -18.86
C VAL A 179 2.45 -10.15 -19.21
N GLY A 180 1.50 -10.36 -20.13
CA GLY A 180 1.16 -11.68 -20.63
C GLY A 180 2.30 -12.21 -21.51
N ASN A 181 2.57 -13.51 -21.41
CA ASN A 181 3.57 -14.13 -22.27
C ASN A 181 3.11 -14.02 -23.75
N PRO A 182 3.88 -13.35 -24.64
CA PRO A 182 3.49 -13.18 -26.03
C PRO A 182 3.56 -14.49 -26.82
N ASN A 183 4.31 -15.47 -26.34
CA ASN A 183 4.54 -16.76 -26.98
C ASN A 183 3.48 -17.80 -26.62
N LEU A 184 2.39 -17.41 -25.94
CA LEU A 184 1.31 -18.35 -25.66
C LEU A 184 0.60 -18.74 -26.97
N ASP A 185 0.39 -20.03 -27.15
CA ASP A 185 -0.43 -20.55 -28.23
C ASP A 185 -1.92 -20.22 -28.02
N LYS A 186 -2.77 -20.61 -28.98
CA LYS A 186 -4.23 -20.40 -28.90
C LYS A 186 -4.89 -21.13 -27.72
N SER A 187 -4.21 -22.10 -27.12
CA SER A 187 -4.67 -22.83 -25.93
C SER A 187 -4.22 -22.16 -24.61
N GLY A 188 -3.42 -21.09 -24.69
CA GLY A 188 -2.88 -20.39 -23.53
C GLY A 188 -1.68 -21.09 -22.90
N ARG A 189 -1.07 -22.05 -23.59
CA ARG A 189 0.18 -22.72 -23.18
C ARG A 189 1.37 -22.04 -23.84
N PRO A 190 2.55 -21.99 -23.20
CA PRO A 190 3.77 -21.58 -23.87
C PRO A 190 3.92 -22.37 -25.17
N GLY A 191 3.91 -21.68 -26.31
CA GLY A 191 4.21 -22.31 -27.58
C GLY A 191 5.65 -22.84 -27.55
N PRO A 192 5.96 -23.91 -28.29
CA PRO A 192 7.33 -24.39 -28.39
C PRO A 192 8.21 -23.24 -28.86
N ASP A 193 9.17 -22.80 -28.05
CA ASP A 193 10.07 -21.72 -28.41
C ASP A 193 10.84 -22.15 -29.68
N PRO A 194 10.63 -21.50 -30.83
CA PRO A 194 11.27 -21.89 -32.08
C PRO A 194 12.80 -21.73 -32.02
N ARG A 195 13.33 -21.04 -31.00
CA ARG A 195 14.77 -20.85 -30.77
C ARG A 195 15.37 -21.83 -29.77
N SER A 196 14.54 -22.52 -28.99
CA SER A 196 15.00 -23.50 -28.01
C SER A 196 14.97 -24.91 -28.59
N SER A 197 15.95 -25.26 -29.42
CA SER A 197 16.11 -26.65 -29.89
C SER A 197 16.75 -27.57 -28.84
N ASN A 198 17.09 -27.05 -27.64
CA ASN A 198 17.86 -27.75 -26.61
C ASN A 198 17.38 -27.51 -25.15
N SER A 199 16.18 -26.98 -24.88
CA SER A 199 15.72 -26.83 -23.49
C SER A 199 15.39 -28.18 -22.86
N SER A 200 16.17 -28.54 -21.84
CA SER A 200 15.77 -29.46 -20.79
C SER A 200 14.46 -28.97 -20.16
N SER A 201 13.47 -29.86 -20.10
CA SER A 201 12.17 -29.94 -19.40
C SER A 201 11.71 -28.93 -18.31
N ASP A 202 12.34 -27.79 -18.10
CA ASP A 202 11.99 -26.77 -17.08
C ASP A 202 11.24 -25.55 -17.68
N ASP A 203 10.60 -25.71 -18.84
CA ASP A 203 9.83 -24.67 -19.54
C ASP A 203 8.46 -24.38 -18.86
N ASP A 204 8.48 -24.08 -17.57
CA ASP A 204 7.36 -23.45 -16.84
C ASP A 204 7.49 -21.92 -16.92
N GLU A 205 7.58 -21.37 -18.14
CA GLU A 205 7.51 -19.92 -18.29
C GLU A 205 6.08 -19.47 -17.90
N PRO A 206 5.93 -18.62 -16.88
CA PRO A 206 4.62 -18.31 -16.35
C PRO A 206 3.78 -17.61 -17.42
N THR A 207 2.50 -17.99 -17.48
CA THR A 207 1.56 -17.46 -18.48
C THR A 207 1.40 -15.94 -18.41
N ALA A 208 1.68 -15.34 -17.25
CA ALA A 208 1.86 -13.91 -17.09
C ALA A 208 3.03 -13.64 -16.13
N SER A 209 3.78 -12.59 -16.41
CA SER A 209 4.76 -12.03 -15.49
C SER A 209 4.23 -10.75 -14.88
N TYR A 210 4.62 -10.51 -13.63
CA TYR A 210 4.22 -9.32 -12.88
C TYR A 210 5.46 -8.43 -12.74
N ARG A 211 5.27 -7.12 -12.91
CA ARG A 211 6.35 -6.15 -12.89
C ARG A 211 5.95 -4.95 -12.03
N LEU A 212 6.71 -4.65 -10.98
CA LEU A 212 6.53 -3.42 -10.20
C LEU A 212 7.27 -2.29 -10.89
N LEU A 213 6.55 -1.25 -11.30
CA LEU A 213 7.16 -0.08 -11.91
C LEU A 213 7.78 0.79 -10.82
N LEU A 214 9.10 0.97 -10.90
CA LEU A 214 9.85 1.79 -9.96
C LEU A 214 10.27 3.10 -10.63
N THR A 215 10.42 4.14 -9.82
CA THR A 215 11.15 5.33 -10.24
C THR A 215 12.64 4.98 -10.38
N ARG A 216 13.35 5.69 -11.25
CA ARG A 216 14.81 5.54 -11.39
C ARG A 216 15.54 5.70 -10.05
N ALA A 217 15.07 6.63 -9.20
CA ALA A 217 15.63 6.86 -7.88
C ALA A 217 15.47 5.62 -6.97
N ALA A 218 14.29 4.99 -6.97
CA ALA A 218 14.03 3.78 -6.18
C ALA A 218 14.88 2.59 -6.66
N ARG A 219 15.05 2.38 -7.98
CA ARG A 219 15.97 1.35 -8.50
C ARG A 219 17.39 1.59 -8.01
N ILE A 220 17.91 2.81 -8.19
CA ILE A 220 19.27 3.16 -7.76
C ILE A 220 19.43 2.94 -6.25
N GLN A 221 18.41 3.23 -5.45
CA GLN A 221 18.43 2.96 -4.01
C GLN A 221 18.51 1.46 -3.72
N LEU A 222 17.66 0.62 -4.34
CA LEU A 222 17.71 -0.84 -4.21
C LEU A 222 19.08 -1.41 -4.61
N GLU A 223 19.66 -0.93 -5.72
CA GLU A 223 20.98 -1.34 -6.19
C GLU A 223 22.12 -0.87 -5.27
N ARG A 224 21.88 0.13 -4.42
CA ARG A 224 22.87 0.69 -3.45
C ARG A 224 22.76 0.11 -2.05
N GLN A 225 21.65 -0.56 -1.71
CA GLN A 225 21.49 -1.34 -0.48
C GLN A 225 22.63 -2.37 -0.18
N PRO A 226 23.44 -2.88 -1.14
CA PRO A 226 24.50 -3.85 -0.83
C PRO A 226 25.64 -3.36 0.06
N ARG A 227 25.83 -2.04 0.25
CA ARG A 227 27.07 -1.53 0.89
C ARG A 227 27.17 -1.77 2.40
N ARG A 228 26.09 -2.18 3.07
CA ARG A 228 26.10 -2.50 4.51
C ARG A 228 26.23 -3.99 4.83
N TYR A 229 26.20 -4.87 3.83
CA TYR A 229 26.12 -6.32 4.05
C TYR A 229 27.33 -7.04 3.46
N SER A 230 27.69 -8.19 4.05
CA SER A 230 28.87 -8.98 3.69
C SER A 230 28.80 -9.62 2.29
N CYS A 231 27.70 -9.47 1.56
CA CYS A 231 27.51 -10.00 0.20
C CYS A 231 26.84 -8.98 -0.73
N SER A 232 27.16 -9.08 -2.02
CA SER A 232 26.48 -8.30 -3.06
C SER A 232 25.05 -8.81 -3.23
N LEU A 233 24.08 -7.91 -3.24
CA LEU A 233 22.66 -8.22 -3.46
C LEU A 233 22.27 -7.77 -4.87
N ALA A 234 21.60 -8.64 -5.63
CA ALA A 234 21.07 -8.30 -6.95
C ALA A 234 19.57 -8.60 -7.02
N PHE A 235 18.80 -7.60 -7.40
CA PHE A 235 17.39 -7.75 -7.76
C PHE A 235 17.27 -8.02 -9.27
N GLU A 236 16.30 -8.84 -9.66
CA GLU A 236 16.01 -9.10 -11.07
C GLU A 236 15.17 -7.94 -11.64
N PHE A 237 15.84 -7.03 -12.35
CA PHE A 237 15.19 -5.98 -13.13
C PHE A 237 14.98 -6.44 -14.56
N ASP A 238 13.82 -6.11 -15.12
CA ASP A 238 13.57 -6.22 -16.54
C ASP A 238 14.12 -4.96 -17.21
N ASP A 239 15.27 -5.08 -17.84
CA ASP A 239 15.77 -4.08 -18.77
C ASP A 239 15.06 -4.35 -20.11
N ASP A 240 13.76 -4.01 -20.19
CA ASP A 240 13.05 -4.05 -21.47
C ASP A 240 13.90 -3.24 -22.47
N ASP A 241 14.32 -3.84 -23.58
CA ASP A 241 15.11 -3.24 -24.68
C ASP A 241 14.43 -2.02 -25.35
N LYS A 242 13.27 -1.57 -24.82
CA LYS A 242 12.56 -0.40 -25.31
C LYS A 242 13.30 0.86 -24.83
N PRO A 243 13.60 1.82 -25.73
CA PRO A 243 14.45 2.98 -25.47
C PRO A 243 13.81 4.07 -24.60
N ASN A 244 12.81 3.74 -23.77
CA ASN A 244 12.17 4.70 -22.88
C ASN A 244 12.65 4.50 -21.43
N PRO A 245 13.73 5.18 -21.01
CA PRO A 245 14.44 4.94 -19.75
C PRO A 245 13.69 5.44 -18.49
N SER A 246 12.46 5.93 -18.63
CA SER A 246 11.74 6.61 -17.54
C SER A 246 11.18 5.66 -16.48
N HIS A 247 10.90 4.39 -16.84
CA HIS A 247 10.36 3.41 -15.90
C HIS A 247 11.12 2.10 -16.01
N GLN A 248 11.73 1.71 -14.90
CA GLN A 248 12.44 0.44 -14.78
C GLN A 248 11.56 -0.49 -13.94
N ALA A 249 11.47 -1.74 -14.36
CA ALA A 249 10.48 -2.67 -13.85
C ALA A 249 11.16 -3.76 -13.02
N LEU A 250 10.81 -3.86 -11.75
CA LEU A 250 11.26 -4.94 -10.87
C LEU A 250 10.40 -6.18 -11.15
N ARG A 251 11.04 -7.30 -11.51
CA ARG A 251 10.33 -8.54 -11.78
C ARG A 251 9.80 -9.12 -10.47
N VAL A 252 8.50 -9.41 -10.43
CA VAL A 252 7.85 -10.01 -9.26
C VAL A 252 7.09 -11.26 -9.64
N SER A 253 6.96 -12.17 -8.69
CA SER A 253 6.09 -13.34 -8.80
C SER A 253 4.93 -13.22 -7.83
N ALA A 254 3.80 -13.82 -8.17
CA ALA A 254 2.72 -14.04 -7.22
C ALA A 254 2.89 -15.41 -6.54
N LEU A 255 2.45 -15.53 -5.31
CA LEU A 255 2.19 -16.85 -4.71
C LEU A 255 0.83 -17.37 -5.23
N PRO A 256 0.61 -18.69 -5.25
CA PRO A 256 -0.68 -19.27 -5.66
C PRO A 256 -1.87 -18.74 -4.85
N GLU A 257 -1.63 -18.37 -3.60
CA GLU A 257 -2.63 -17.82 -2.67
C GLU A 257 -2.77 -16.30 -2.78
N THR A 258 -1.98 -15.62 -3.62
CA THR A 258 -2.05 -14.17 -3.77
C THR A 258 -3.45 -13.75 -4.20
N ARG A 259 -4.07 -12.88 -3.40
CA ARG A 259 -5.38 -12.31 -3.71
C ARG A 259 -5.25 -10.92 -4.28
N ILE A 260 -6.24 -10.55 -5.09
CA ILE A 260 -6.42 -9.20 -5.58
C ILE A 260 -7.80 -8.67 -5.15
N ARG A 261 -7.82 -7.44 -4.67
CA ARG A 261 -9.04 -6.66 -4.41
C ARG A 261 -9.00 -5.45 -5.33
N VAL A 262 -10.01 -5.29 -6.16
CA VAL A 262 -10.11 -4.13 -7.05
C VAL A 262 -11.21 -3.22 -6.54
N ASP A 263 -10.83 -2.08 -5.97
CA ASP A 263 -11.78 -1.06 -5.57
C ASP A 263 -12.24 -0.30 -6.83
N ASP A 264 -13.54 -0.28 -7.07
CA ASP A 264 -14.14 0.36 -8.24
C ASP A 264 -14.49 1.83 -7.97
N GLY A 265 -14.22 2.34 -6.77
CA GLY A 265 -14.50 3.72 -6.38
C GLY A 265 -15.99 4.02 -6.14
N LEU A 266 -16.90 3.06 -6.35
CA LEU A 266 -18.34 3.25 -6.14
C LEU A 266 -18.74 2.98 -4.67
N GLY A 267 -18.09 3.70 -3.74
CA GLY A 267 -18.57 4.10 -2.40
C GLY A 267 -19.33 3.13 -1.48
N GLY A 268 -19.41 1.83 -1.79
CA GLY A 268 -20.26 0.88 -1.10
C GLY A 268 -19.42 -0.15 -0.36
N ASP A 269 -19.38 -0.03 0.96
CA ASP A 269 -18.72 -0.91 1.96
C ASP A 269 -19.30 -2.34 2.02
N ARG A 270 -19.88 -2.85 0.91
CA ARG A 270 -20.50 -4.16 0.84
C ARG A 270 -19.83 -4.96 -0.26
N ASN A 271 -18.83 -5.73 0.18
CA ASN A 271 -18.07 -6.70 -0.59
C ASN A 271 -17.09 -6.06 -1.60
N SER A 272 -15.95 -5.56 -1.10
CA SER A 272 -14.73 -5.54 -1.92
C SER A 272 -14.50 -6.99 -2.34
N GLN A 273 -14.91 -7.30 -3.57
CA GLN A 273 -14.85 -8.66 -4.10
C GLN A 273 -13.37 -9.01 -4.27
N THR A 274 -13.00 -10.17 -3.77
CA THR A 274 -11.60 -10.64 -3.78
C THR A 274 -11.53 -11.89 -4.62
N CYS A 275 -10.59 -11.96 -5.56
CA CYS A 275 -10.29 -13.21 -6.26
C CYS A 275 -8.79 -13.51 -6.20
N ARG A 276 -8.39 -14.70 -6.67
CA ARG A 276 -6.97 -15.00 -6.82
C ARG A 276 -6.41 -14.15 -7.96
N LEU A 277 -5.20 -13.62 -7.77
CA LEU A 277 -4.54 -12.80 -8.77
C LEU A 277 -4.33 -13.56 -10.09
N GLU A 278 -4.07 -14.87 -10.03
CA GLU A 278 -3.95 -15.72 -11.20
C GLU A 278 -5.26 -15.89 -11.97
N GLN A 279 -6.40 -16.00 -11.26
CA GLN A 279 -7.72 -16.08 -11.89
C GLN A 279 -8.06 -14.76 -12.58
N PHE A 280 -7.79 -13.63 -11.92
CA PHE A 280 -7.94 -12.31 -12.52
C PHE A 280 -7.08 -12.16 -13.80
N ALA A 281 -5.82 -12.60 -13.76
CA ALA A 281 -4.95 -12.64 -14.93
C ALA A 281 -5.46 -13.61 -16.02
N GLY A 282 -6.11 -14.71 -15.62
CA GLY A 282 -6.83 -15.63 -16.50
C GLY A 282 -7.98 -14.95 -17.26
N CYS A 283 -8.89 -14.27 -16.55
CA CYS A 283 -10.01 -13.54 -17.14
C CYS A 283 -9.54 -12.46 -18.13
N TRP A 284 -8.48 -11.72 -17.77
CA TRP A 284 -7.86 -10.75 -18.67
C TRP A 284 -7.37 -11.40 -19.97
N ARG A 285 -6.72 -12.57 -19.90
CA ARG A 285 -6.23 -13.30 -21.07
C ARG A 285 -7.37 -13.85 -21.93
N ALA A 286 -8.37 -14.46 -21.32
CA ALA A 286 -9.52 -15.05 -22.01
C ALA A 286 -10.19 -14.05 -22.96
N ARG A 287 -10.29 -12.79 -22.54
CA ARG A 287 -10.91 -11.71 -23.31
C ARG A 287 -10.05 -11.16 -24.45
N ARG A 288 -8.80 -11.59 -24.58
CA ARG A 288 -7.92 -11.24 -25.69
C ARG A 288 -8.06 -12.17 -26.89
N VAL A 289 -8.60 -13.37 -26.69
CA VAL A 289 -8.74 -14.38 -27.75
C VAL A 289 -10.11 -14.17 -28.43
N PRO A 290 -10.18 -13.76 -29.71
CA PRO A 290 -11.45 -13.45 -30.39
C PRO A 290 -12.45 -14.62 -30.48
N PHE A 291 -11.98 -15.83 -30.22
CA PHE A 291 -12.75 -17.07 -30.25
C PHE A 291 -12.33 -17.92 -29.06
N HIS A 292 -12.83 -17.61 -27.87
CA HIS A 292 -12.77 -18.56 -26.77
C HIS A 292 -14.07 -19.38 -26.78
N PRO A 293 -14.02 -20.70 -27.04
CA PRO A 293 -15.17 -21.56 -26.81
C PRO A 293 -15.56 -21.43 -25.34
N VAL A 294 -16.85 -21.30 -25.06
CA VAL A 294 -17.40 -21.33 -23.71
C VAL A 294 -17.12 -22.72 -23.13
N PHE A 295 -15.96 -22.90 -22.51
CA PHE A 295 -15.74 -24.02 -21.61
C PHE A 295 -16.47 -23.71 -20.30
N ASP A 296 -17.01 -24.74 -19.63
CA ASP A 296 -17.60 -24.59 -18.30
C ASP A 296 -16.54 -24.03 -17.35
N VAL A 297 -16.62 -22.72 -17.14
CA VAL A 297 -15.77 -21.95 -16.25
C VAL A 297 -16.07 -22.39 -14.81
N PRO A 298 -15.09 -22.90 -14.03
CA PRO A 298 -15.26 -23.22 -12.62
C PRO A 298 -15.97 -22.10 -11.86
N SER A 299 -16.77 -22.43 -10.84
CA SER A 299 -17.57 -21.43 -10.12
C SER A 299 -16.75 -20.23 -9.60
N ASP A 300 -15.50 -20.47 -9.17
CA ASP A 300 -14.60 -19.43 -8.66
C ASP A 300 -14.14 -18.45 -9.76
N ASP A 301 -14.10 -18.90 -11.00
CA ASP A 301 -13.70 -18.08 -12.13
C ASP A 301 -14.83 -17.13 -12.57
N LYS A 302 -16.09 -17.42 -12.22
CA LYS A 302 -17.22 -16.48 -12.42
C LYS A 302 -17.11 -15.25 -11.52
N GLU A 303 -16.65 -15.41 -10.27
CA GLU A 303 -16.42 -14.26 -9.38
C GLU A 303 -15.25 -13.41 -9.88
N ALA A 304 -14.16 -14.04 -10.30
CA ALA A 304 -13.04 -13.34 -10.93
C ALA A 304 -13.47 -12.60 -12.21
N GLU A 305 -14.35 -13.20 -13.01
CA GLU A 305 -14.93 -12.56 -14.19
C GLU A 305 -15.78 -11.34 -13.82
N LEU A 306 -16.65 -11.45 -12.82
CA LEU A 306 -17.46 -10.33 -12.33
C LEU A 306 -16.62 -9.17 -11.81
N ILE A 307 -15.57 -9.47 -11.03
CA ILE A 307 -14.61 -8.47 -10.55
C ILE A 307 -13.93 -7.79 -11.74
N PHE A 308 -13.50 -8.58 -12.72
CA PHE A 308 -12.87 -8.05 -13.92
C PHE A 308 -13.82 -7.19 -14.75
N ASP A 309 -15.06 -7.62 -14.96
CA ASP A 309 -16.10 -6.86 -15.67
C ASP A 309 -16.39 -5.53 -15.00
N ARG A 310 -16.50 -5.53 -13.67
CA ARG A 310 -16.74 -4.32 -12.89
C ARG A 310 -15.55 -3.37 -12.95
N ALA A 311 -14.34 -3.91 -12.92
CA ALA A 311 -13.11 -3.15 -13.08
C ALA A 311 -12.95 -2.58 -14.50
N PHE A 312 -13.47 -3.28 -15.52
CA PHE A 312 -13.33 -2.90 -16.94
C PHE A 312 -14.65 -3.08 -17.70
N PRO A 313 -15.62 -2.18 -17.50
CA PRO A 313 -16.89 -2.24 -18.23
C PRO A 313 -16.66 -2.12 -19.75
N ARG A 314 -17.43 -2.88 -20.53
CA ARG A 314 -17.32 -2.86 -22.00
C ARG A 314 -17.76 -1.50 -22.57
N PRO A 315 -17.17 -1.06 -23.71
CA PRO A 315 -16.27 -1.82 -24.56
C PRO A 315 -14.81 -1.61 -24.15
N PHE A 316 -14.23 -2.62 -23.52
CA PHE A 316 -12.79 -2.84 -23.56
C PHE A 316 -12.30 -2.99 -25.03
N GLU A 317 -13.25 -3.20 -25.95
CA GLU A 317 -13.16 -3.44 -27.39
C GLU A 317 -12.96 -2.20 -28.29
N ASP A 318 -13.11 -0.95 -27.82
CA ASP A 318 -12.80 0.23 -28.67
C ASP A 318 -11.29 0.43 -28.93
N ALA A 319 -10.47 -0.53 -28.48
CA ALA A 319 -9.07 -0.70 -28.83
C ALA A 319 -8.84 -1.41 -30.19
N ALA A 320 -9.81 -1.39 -31.11
CA ALA A 320 -9.60 -1.84 -32.50
C ALA A 320 -8.43 -1.10 -33.23
N ARG A 321 -7.89 -0.03 -32.62
CA ARG A 321 -6.73 0.75 -33.09
C ARG A 321 -5.43 0.51 -32.31
N ARG A 322 -5.42 -0.32 -31.28
CA ARG A 322 -4.19 -0.61 -30.49
C ARG A 322 -3.31 -1.60 -31.27
N THR A 323 -2.03 -1.25 -31.42
CA THR A 323 -1.03 -2.13 -32.05
C THR A 323 -0.93 -3.46 -31.30
N ASP A 324 -0.46 -4.54 -31.94
CA ASP A 324 -0.40 -5.88 -31.31
C ASP A 324 0.41 -5.91 -29.99
N LEU A 325 1.32 -4.95 -29.78
CA LEU A 325 2.11 -4.77 -28.56
C LEU A 325 1.30 -4.24 -27.36
N ASP A 326 0.28 -3.41 -27.60
CA ASP A 326 -0.57 -2.86 -26.53
C ASP A 326 -1.57 -3.90 -25.98
N ARG A 327 -1.63 -5.08 -26.60
CA ARG A 327 -2.52 -6.16 -26.17
C ARG A 327 -1.90 -6.99 -25.05
N THR A 328 -0.57 -7.06 -24.93
CA THR A 328 0.12 -7.98 -23.99
C THR A 328 0.43 -7.40 -22.63
N GLU A 329 0.18 -6.11 -22.41
CA GLU A 329 0.52 -5.44 -21.16
C GLU A 329 -0.71 -4.76 -20.56
N PHE A 330 -0.85 -4.84 -19.25
CA PHE A 330 -1.88 -4.14 -18.49
C PHE A 330 -1.29 -3.57 -17.21
N THR A 331 -1.78 -2.41 -16.73
CA THR A 331 -1.25 -1.77 -15.51
C THR A 331 -2.38 -1.50 -14.53
N LEU A 332 -2.24 -2.06 -13.33
CA LEU A 332 -3.03 -1.77 -12.15
C LEU A 332 -2.35 -0.71 -11.32
N TRP A 333 -3.12 0.19 -10.72
CA TRP A 333 -2.61 1.06 -9.67
C TRP A 333 -2.85 0.38 -8.34
N ALA A 334 -1.81 -0.19 -7.75
CA ALA A 334 -1.92 -0.84 -6.46
C ALA A 334 -1.84 0.22 -5.35
N ASP A 335 -2.97 0.43 -4.69
CA ASP A 335 -3.06 1.30 -3.51
C ASP A 335 -2.30 0.71 -2.34
N GLU A 336 -2.38 -0.62 -2.19
CA GLU A 336 -1.73 -1.37 -1.14
C GLU A 336 -1.16 -2.66 -1.75
N LEU A 337 0.15 -2.84 -1.59
CA LEU A 337 0.86 -4.05 -2.00
C LEU A 337 1.52 -4.65 -0.78
N LEU A 338 1.38 -5.95 -0.64
CA LEU A 338 2.07 -6.74 0.36
C LEU A 338 2.91 -7.77 -0.36
N PHE A 339 4.19 -7.83 -0.03
CA PHE A 339 5.12 -8.77 -0.64
C PHE A 339 6.26 -9.12 0.30
N VAL A 340 7.03 -10.13 -0.08
CA VAL A 340 8.26 -10.52 0.61
C VAL A 340 9.42 -10.50 -0.36
N ILE A 341 10.62 -10.19 0.15
CA ILE A 341 11.85 -10.35 -0.60
C ILE A 341 12.49 -11.67 -0.16
N THR A 342 12.64 -12.61 -1.08
CA THR A 342 13.22 -13.93 -0.86
C THR A 342 14.52 -14.11 -1.63
N GLY A 343 15.48 -14.82 -1.05
CA GLY A 343 16.67 -15.27 -1.75
C GLY A 343 16.33 -16.40 -2.74
N ARG A 344 16.85 -16.30 -3.96
CA ARG A 344 16.73 -17.35 -4.99
C ARG A 344 17.96 -18.26 -5.02
N GLY A 345 19.13 -17.72 -4.70
CA GLY A 345 20.41 -18.41 -4.75
C GLY A 345 21.57 -17.46 -5.04
N PHE A 346 22.77 -17.99 -5.24
CA PHE A 346 23.96 -17.20 -5.55
C PHE A 346 24.37 -17.39 -7.00
N ILE A 347 24.67 -16.28 -7.68
CA ILE A 347 25.30 -16.27 -9.02
C ILE A 347 26.59 -15.46 -8.90
N ALA A 348 27.73 -16.08 -9.17
CA ALA A 348 29.06 -15.45 -9.08
C ALA A 348 29.29 -14.70 -7.75
N GLY A 349 28.88 -15.30 -6.62
CA GLY A 349 29.02 -14.69 -5.28
C GLY A 349 28.03 -13.58 -4.95
N THR A 350 27.08 -13.28 -5.84
CA THR A 350 26.00 -12.29 -5.64
C THR A 350 24.70 -13.01 -5.31
N LEU A 351 24.07 -12.66 -4.19
CA LEU A 351 22.77 -13.20 -3.80
C LEU A 351 21.69 -12.61 -4.69
N GLN A 352 20.97 -13.47 -5.40
CA GLN A 352 19.83 -13.10 -6.23
C GLN A 352 18.58 -13.00 -5.35
N LEU A 353 17.93 -11.84 -5.37
CA LEU A 353 16.72 -11.54 -4.62
C LEU A 353 15.51 -11.52 -5.56
N ARG A 354 14.41 -12.10 -5.10
CA ARG A 354 13.12 -12.16 -5.80
C ARG A 354 12.03 -11.59 -4.92
N VAL A 355 11.15 -10.79 -5.51
CA VAL A 355 9.94 -10.29 -4.84
C VAL A 355 8.77 -11.24 -5.08
N LYS A 356 8.09 -11.65 -4.02
CA LYS A 356 6.87 -12.46 -4.08
C LYS A 356 5.68 -11.67 -3.51
N LEU A 357 4.68 -11.39 -4.34
CA LEU A 357 3.43 -10.75 -3.94
C LEU A 357 2.65 -11.68 -3.00
N LEU A 358 2.01 -11.09 -2.00
CA LEU A 358 1.15 -11.76 -1.02
C LEU A 358 -0.30 -11.32 -1.17
N ASP A 359 -0.54 -10.01 -1.28
CA ASP A 359 -1.87 -9.43 -1.42
C ASP A 359 -1.77 -8.13 -2.21
N VAL A 360 -2.77 -7.87 -3.05
CA VAL A 360 -2.82 -6.70 -3.92
C VAL A 360 -4.17 -6.03 -3.74
N ARG A 361 -4.18 -4.82 -3.22
CA ARG A 361 -5.33 -3.92 -3.32
C ARG A 361 -5.04 -2.90 -4.41
N ALA A 362 -5.89 -2.86 -5.41
CA ALA A 362 -5.70 -2.02 -6.58
C ALA A 362 -6.95 -1.22 -6.93
N ARG A 363 -6.73 -0.14 -7.67
CA ARG A 363 -7.75 0.59 -8.40
C ARG A 363 -7.48 0.51 -9.89
N THR A 364 -8.56 0.64 -10.64
CA THR A 364 -8.48 0.76 -12.09
C THR A 364 -7.90 2.12 -12.45
N ARG A 365 -7.27 2.22 -13.63
CA ARG A 365 -6.77 3.51 -14.14
C ARG A 365 -7.88 4.57 -14.23
N ALA A 366 -9.09 4.16 -14.60
CA ALA A 366 -10.27 5.02 -14.62
C ALA A 366 -10.58 5.56 -13.22
N SER A 367 -10.68 4.68 -12.21
CA SER A 367 -10.91 5.06 -10.82
C SER A 367 -9.82 6.00 -10.27
N VAL A 368 -8.56 5.79 -10.65
CA VAL A 368 -7.48 6.73 -10.30
C VAL A 368 -7.72 8.09 -10.93
N PHE A 369 -8.02 8.16 -12.22
CA PHE A 369 -8.30 9.44 -12.89
C PHE A 369 -9.52 10.14 -12.33
N ASP A 370 -10.60 9.41 -12.04
CA ASP A 370 -11.79 9.97 -11.41
C ASP A 370 -11.46 10.54 -10.04
N SER A 371 -10.58 9.89 -9.27
CA SER A 371 -10.10 10.42 -7.99
C SER A 371 -9.18 11.65 -8.11
N LEU A 372 -8.63 11.91 -9.29
CA LEU A 372 -7.84 13.09 -9.59
C LEU A 372 -8.69 14.20 -10.22
N ARG A 373 -9.93 13.91 -10.62
CA ARG A 373 -10.83 14.94 -11.17
C ARG A 373 -11.23 15.89 -10.03
N PRO A 374 -11.07 17.20 -10.23
CA PRO A 374 -11.59 18.17 -9.28
C PRO A 374 -13.10 17.98 -9.08
N PRO A 375 -13.61 18.15 -7.85
CA PRO A 375 -15.01 17.86 -7.52
C PRO A 375 -16.04 18.72 -8.29
N TYR A 376 -15.61 19.81 -8.93
CA TYR A 376 -16.48 20.71 -9.70
C TYR A 376 -16.66 20.32 -11.18
N LEU A 377 -16.11 19.19 -11.63
CA LEU A 377 -16.20 18.71 -13.02
C LEU A 377 -17.01 17.41 -13.18
N VAL A 378 -17.77 17.01 -12.16
CA VAL A 378 -18.62 15.82 -12.21
C VAL A 378 -20.05 16.26 -12.50
N ASP A 379 -20.34 16.49 -13.79
CA ASP A 379 -21.69 16.75 -14.33
C ASP A 379 -22.28 15.49 -14.97
#